data_AF-A0A099L0H2-F1
#
_entry.id   AF-A0A099L0H2-F1
#
_cell.length_a   1.000
_cell.length_b   1.000
_cell.length_c   1.000
_cell.angle_alpha   90.00
_cell.angle_beta   90.00
_cell.angle_gamma   90.00
#
_symmetry.space_group_name_H-M   'P 1'
#
loop_
_entity.id
_entity.type
_entity.pdbx_description
1 polymer ?
#
loop_
_entity_poly.entity_id
_entity_poly.type
_entity_poly.pdbx_seq_one_letter_code
_entity_poly.pdbx_strand_id
1 'polypeptide(L)'
;MFLVSVITLVFVLISIYFFFRSEKLQRKLITQQRDSSSIRRENKLLVDTMTLVATREQEFAKERLKRLSIYAKSNEMEQLLIHAELISPLINNYSIIFQECLKGKGRLKAICQKCFENQDKSAYKKFIAMLITSNKQLKRYWSSDNLNGFLFLVDAF
;
A
#
# COMPACT_ATOMS: atom_id res chain seq x y z
N MET A 1 -7.68 62.71 -32.51
CA MET A 1 -8.19 62.78 -31.12
C MET A 1 -9.20 61.64 -30.85
N PHE A 2 -10.29 61.48 -31.62
CA PHE A 2 -11.28 60.40 -31.40
C PHE A 2 -10.75 58.95 -31.45
N LEU A 3 -9.96 58.58 -32.46
CA LEU A 3 -9.40 57.22 -32.56
C LEU A 3 -8.51 56.86 -31.36
N VAL A 4 -7.73 57.82 -30.87
CA VAL A 4 -6.88 57.64 -29.67
C VAL A 4 -7.75 57.38 -28.44
N SER A 5 -8.83 58.15 -28.25
CA SER A 5 -9.78 57.92 -27.13
C SER A 5 -10.47 56.56 -27.20
N VAL A 6 -10.84 56.08 -28.38
CA VAL A 6 -11.47 54.75 -28.55
C VAL A 6 -10.49 53.63 -28.19
N ILE A 7 -9.24 53.71 -28.65
CA ILE A 7 -8.20 52.73 -28.33
C ILE A 7 -7.94 52.71 -26.82
N THR A 8 -7.84 53.88 -26.18
CA THR A 8 -7.67 53.98 -24.72
C THR A 8 -8.84 53.37 -23.96
N LEU A 9 -10.09 53.62 -24.38
CA LEU A 9 -11.28 53.05 -23.75
C LEU A 9 -11.28 51.51 -23.81
N VAL A 10 -10.99 50.95 -25.00
CA VAL A 10 -10.91 49.50 -25.19
C VAL A 10 -9.81 48.90 -24.33
N PHE A 11 -8.64 49.55 -24.25
CA PHE A 11 -7.53 49.09 -23.41
C PHE A 11 -7.91 49.07 -21.92
N VAL A 12 -8.61 50.09 -21.43
CA VAL A 12 -9.10 50.14 -20.05
C VAL A 12 -10.08 48.99 -19.77
N LEU A 13 -11.05 48.76 -20.65
CA LEU A 13 -12.02 47.67 -20.49
C LEU A 13 -11.36 46.29 -20.48
N ILE A 14 -10.40 46.06 -21.39
CA ILE A 14 -9.63 44.80 -21.46
C ILE A 14 -8.80 44.62 -20.19
N SER A 15 -8.13 45.67 -19.71
CA SER A 15 -7.31 45.63 -18.49
C SER A 15 -8.15 45.26 -17.27
N ILE A 16 -9.32 45.87 -17.12
CA ILE A 16 -10.26 45.56 -16.03
C ILE A 16 -10.74 44.10 -16.12
N TYR A 17 -11.10 43.64 -17.32
CA TYR A 17 -11.51 42.24 -17.52
C TYR A 17 -10.41 41.24 -17.14
N PHE A 18 -9.17 41.46 -17.60
CA PHE A 18 -8.05 40.59 -17.28
C PHE A 18 -7.67 40.64 -15.80
N PHE A 19 -7.79 41.79 -15.15
CA PHE A 19 -7.58 41.94 -13.72
C PHE A 19 -8.55 41.07 -12.90
N PHE A 20 -9.86 41.17 -13.16
CA PHE A 20 -10.83 40.33 -12.45
C PHE A 20 -10.67 38.84 -12.78
N ARG A 21 -10.27 38.51 -14.02
CA ARG A 21 -10.02 37.13 -14.42
C ARG A 21 -8.79 36.55 -13.72
N SER A 22 -7.70 37.29 -13.61
CA SER A 22 -6.49 36.86 -12.92
C SER A 22 -6.73 36.72 -11.42
N GLU A 23 -7.47 37.64 -10.81
CA GLU A 23 -7.84 37.58 -9.39
C GLU A 23 -8.68 36.33 -9.08
N LYS A 24 -9.68 36.02 -9.91
CA LYS A 24 -10.49 34.79 -9.78
C LYS A 24 -9.63 33.54 -9.90
N LEU A 25 -8.67 33.53 -10.83
CA LEU A 25 -7.77 32.38 -11.03
C LEU A 25 -6.82 32.21 -9.84
N GLN A 26 -6.25 33.31 -9.35
CA GLN A 26 -5.35 33.30 -8.18
C GLN A 26 -6.08 32.78 -6.94
N ARG A 27 -7.31 33.24 -6.68
CA ARG A 27 -8.12 32.72 -5.58
C ARG A 27 -8.37 31.21 -5.72
N LYS A 28 -8.74 30.74 -6.91
CA LYS A 28 -8.91 29.29 -7.18
C LYS A 28 -7.64 28.50 -6.92
N LEU A 29 -6.48 28.98 -7.37
CA LEU A 29 -5.20 28.32 -7.14
C LEU A 29 -4.84 28.25 -5.65
N ILE A 30 -5.04 29.33 -4.90
CA ILE A 30 -4.80 29.36 -3.45
C ILE A 30 -5.72 28.36 -2.75
N THR A 31 -7.00 28.34 -3.08
CA THR A 31 -7.95 27.38 -2.53
C THR A 31 -7.55 25.94 -2.87
N GLN A 32 -7.24 25.65 -4.13
CA GLN A 32 -6.82 24.31 -4.56
C GLN A 32 -5.51 23.87 -3.90
N GLN A 33 -4.55 24.76 -3.71
CA GLN A 33 -3.31 24.47 -3.00
C GLN A 33 -3.56 24.15 -1.53
N ARG A 34 -4.44 24.93 -0.88
CA ARG A 34 -4.84 24.67 0.51
C ARG A 34 -5.55 23.33 0.63
N ASP A 35 -6.50 23.06 -0.24
CA ASP A 35 -7.28 21.82 -0.23
C ASP A 35 -6.38 20.60 -0.51
N SER A 36 -5.48 20.69 -1.49
CA SER A 36 -4.48 19.65 -1.77
C SER A 36 -3.56 19.39 -0.57
N SER A 37 -3.15 20.45 0.15
CA SER A 37 -2.35 20.31 1.36
C SER A 37 -3.12 19.63 2.50
N SER A 38 -4.40 19.93 2.66
CA SER A 38 -5.29 19.26 3.64
C SER A 38 -5.45 17.79 3.31
N ILE A 39 -5.81 17.48 2.05
CA ILE A 39 -5.96 16.10 1.56
C ILE A 39 -4.68 15.31 1.76
N ARG A 40 -3.51 15.91 1.51
CA ARG A 40 -2.22 15.24 1.74
C ARG A 40 -2.00 14.92 3.22
N ARG A 41 -2.37 15.82 4.12
CA ARG A 41 -2.26 15.61 5.57
C ARG A 41 -3.21 14.53 6.06
N GLU A 42 -4.46 14.55 5.60
CA GLU A 42 -5.47 13.54 5.92
C GLU A 42 -5.07 12.16 5.40
N ASN A 43 -4.62 12.06 4.15
CA ASN A 43 -4.10 10.82 3.58
C ASN A 43 -2.91 10.27 4.38
N LYS A 44 -1.99 11.13 4.81
CA LYS A 44 -0.87 10.71 5.65
C LYS A 44 -1.38 10.12 6.97
N LEU A 45 -2.30 10.81 7.65
CA LEU A 45 -2.88 10.34 8.90
C LEU A 45 -3.59 8.97 8.73
N LEU A 46 -4.30 8.79 7.61
CA LEU A 46 -4.94 7.52 7.28
C LEU A 46 -3.91 6.39 7.08
N VAL A 47 -2.83 6.65 6.34
CA VAL A 47 -1.75 5.68 6.13
C VAL A 47 -1.03 5.33 7.44
N ASP A 48 -0.78 6.32 8.30
CA ASP A 48 -0.15 6.12 9.61
C ASP A 48 -1.05 5.27 10.53
N THR A 49 -2.37 5.51 10.50
CA THR A 49 -3.35 4.71 11.25
C THR A 49 -3.41 3.26 10.73
N MET A 50 -3.45 3.08 9.41
CA MET A 50 -3.44 1.75 8.80
C MET A 50 -2.15 0.98 9.09
N THR A 51 -1.02 1.68 9.18
CA THR A 51 0.27 1.11 9.61
C THR A 51 0.22 0.61 11.04
N LEU A 52 -0.40 1.37 11.94
CA LEU A 52 -0.57 0.94 13.33
C LEU A 52 -1.42 -0.33 13.41
N VAL A 53 -2.54 -0.37 12.67
CA VAL A 53 -3.39 -1.58 12.57
C VAL A 53 -2.58 -2.76 12.03
N ALA A 54 -1.85 -2.57 10.93
CA ALA A 54 -1.03 -3.62 10.35
C ALA A 54 0.07 -4.14 11.30
N THR A 55 0.62 -3.27 12.14
CA THR A 55 1.61 -3.66 13.15
C THR A 55 0.98 -4.53 14.25
N ARG A 56 -0.26 -4.21 14.67
CA ARG A 56 -1.00 -5.05 15.64
C ARG A 56 -1.40 -6.39 15.05
N GLU A 57 -1.89 -6.41 13.81
CA GLU A 57 -2.19 -7.66 13.11
C GLU A 57 -0.94 -8.53 12.93
N GLN A 58 0.22 -7.91 12.67
CA GLN A 58 1.49 -8.62 12.63
C GLN A 58 1.81 -9.29 13.98
N GLU A 59 1.60 -8.61 15.11
CA GLU A 59 1.83 -9.19 16.44
C GLU A 59 0.92 -10.41 16.66
N PHE A 60 -0.36 -10.32 16.32
CA PHE A 60 -1.28 -11.45 16.42
C PHE A 60 -0.90 -12.63 15.52
N ALA A 61 -0.50 -12.33 14.28
CA ALA A 61 -0.05 -13.35 13.33
C ALA A 61 1.25 -14.04 13.80
N LYS A 62 2.20 -13.29 14.38
CA LYS A 62 3.42 -13.85 14.99
C LYS A 62 3.10 -14.77 16.17
N GLU A 63 2.17 -14.36 17.04
CA GLU A 63 1.76 -15.20 18.16
C GLU A 63 1.01 -16.46 17.70
N ARG A 64 0.18 -16.38 16.65
CA ARG A 64 -0.40 -17.57 15.98
C ARG A 64 0.69 -18.51 15.47
N LEU A 65 1.66 -17.98 14.72
CA LEU A 65 2.76 -18.77 14.17
C LEU A 65 3.58 -19.44 15.28
N LYS A 66 3.89 -18.71 16.35
CA LYS A 66 4.61 -19.24 17.51
C LYS A 66 3.87 -20.40 18.16
N ARG A 67 2.55 -20.27 18.37
CA ARG A 67 1.72 -21.36 18.91
C ARG A 67 1.72 -22.57 17.99
N LEU A 68 1.62 -22.36 16.68
CA LEU A 68 1.67 -23.43 15.69
C LEU A 68 3.02 -24.17 15.73
N SER A 69 4.13 -23.44 15.79
CA SER A 69 5.47 -24.04 15.88
C SER A 69 5.68 -24.81 17.18
N ILE A 70 5.16 -24.32 18.32
CA ILE A 70 5.22 -25.04 19.61
C ILE A 70 4.42 -26.35 19.51
N TYR A 71 3.20 -26.29 18.98
CA TYR A 71 2.34 -27.46 18.79
C TYR A 71 2.98 -28.49 17.84
N ALA A 72 3.56 -28.03 16.73
CA ALA A 72 4.24 -28.91 15.78
C ALA A 72 5.42 -29.63 16.44
N LYS A 73 6.22 -28.92 17.26
CA LYS A 73 7.35 -29.50 17.99
C LYS A 73 6.91 -30.50 19.06
N SER A 74 5.86 -30.18 19.84
CA SER A 74 5.39 -31.06 20.92
C SER A 74 4.77 -32.37 20.40
N ASN A 75 4.26 -32.35 19.17
CA ASN A 75 3.63 -33.52 18.54
C ASN A 75 4.51 -34.15 17.45
N GLU A 76 5.80 -33.79 17.38
CA GLU A 76 6.77 -34.31 16.42
C GLU A 76 6.32 -34.21 14.94
N MET A 77 5.51 -33.18 14.61
CA MET A 77 4.98 -32.94 13.28
C MET A 77 5.98 -32.15 12.42
N GLU A 78 7.03 -32.84 11.95
CA GLU A 78 8.12 -32.22 11.20
C GLU A 78 7.65 -31.45 9.96
N GLN A 79 6.69 -31.99 9.20
CA GLN A 79 6.14 -31.31 8.02
C GLN A 79 5.48 -29.98 8.37
N LEU A 80 4.69 -29.95 9.45
CA LEU A 80 3.99 -28.74 9.90
C LEU A 80 4.99 -27.67 10.37
N LEU A 81 6.09 -28.10 11.00
CA LEU A 81 7.17 -27.21 11.41
C LEU A 81 7.87 -26.59 10.20
N ILE A 82 8.18 -27.39 9.16
CA ILE A 82 8.74 -26.89 7.90
C ILE A 82 7.79 -25.89 7.24
N HIS A 83 6.49 -26.19 7.19
CA HIS A 83 5.50 -25.26 6.65
C HIS A 83 5.46 -23.94 7.43
N ALA A 84 5.50 -23.98 8.76
CA ALA A 84 5.55 -22.80 9.61
C ALA A 84 6.81 -21.95 9.35
N GLU A 85 7.97 -22.59 9.15
CA GLU A 85 9.20 -21.90 8.78
C GLU A 85 9.13 -21.24 7.41
N LEU A 86 8.51 -21.90 6.42
CA LEU A 86 8.35 -21.36 5.07
C LEU A 86 7.44 -20.12 5.01
N ILE A 87 6.44 -20.01 5.89
CA ILE A 87 5.55 -18.83 5.96
C ILE A 87 6.08 -17.73 6.87
N SER A 88 7.06 -18.02 7.74
CA SER A 88 7.63 -17.08 8.70
C SER A 88 8.04 -15.73 8.09
N PRO A 89 8.71 -15.66 6.92
CA PRO A 89 9.09 -14.37 6.33
C PRO A 89 7.88 -13.53 5.89
N LEU A 90 6.77 -14.17 5.51
CA LEU A 90 5.50 -13.49 5.18
C LEU A 90 4.91 -12.82 6.43
N ILE A 91 4.90 -13.54 7.55
CA ILE A 91 4.35 -13.06 8.82
C ILE A 91 5.27 -12.01 9.48
N ASN A 92 6.58 -12.24 9.45
CA ASN A 92 7.54 -11.33 10.07
C ASN A 92 7.64 -9.96 9.41
N ASN A 93 7.29 -9.88 8.13
CA ASN A 93 7.26 -8.66 7.33
C ASN A 93 5.84 -8.18 7.02
N TYR A 94 4.84 -8.62 7.80
CA TYR A 94 3.44 -8.35 7.51
C TYR A 94 3.16 -6.85 7.32
N SER A 95 3.62 -5.99 8.22
CA SER A 95 3.34 -4.55 8.14
C SER A 95 3.96 -3.90 6.90
N ILE A 96 5.16 -4.33 6.51
CA ILE A 96 5.87 -3.87 5.31
C ILE A 96 5.10 -4.28 4.05
N ILE A 97 4.70 -5.55 3.97
CA ILE A 97 3.96 -6.10 2.83
C ILE A 97 2.59 -5.41 2.71
N PHE A 98 1.90 -5.23 3.84
CA PHE A 98 0.63 -4.52 3.92
C PHE A 98 0.75 -3.09 3.38
N GLN A 99 1.74 -2.33 3.86
CA GLN A 99 1.98 -0.96 3.42
C GLN A 99 2.31 -0.86 1.92
N GLU A 100 3.11 -1.77 1.37
CA GLU A 100 3.38 -1.78 -0.06
C GLU A 100 2.13 -2.12 -0.88
N CYS A 101 1.27 -3.01 -0.39
CA CYS A 101 0.01 -3.35 -1.04
C CYS A 101 -1.03 -2.20 -0.98
N LEU A 102 -0.95 -1.30 0.01
CA LEU A 102 -1.78 -0.09 0.05
C LEU A 102 -1.48 0.89 -1.09
N LYS A 103 -0.27 0.84 -1.67
CA LYS A 103 0.14 1.73 -2.77
C LYS A 103 -0.49 1.35 -4.12
N GLY A 104 -1.14 0.18 -4.21
CA GLY A 104 -1.85 -0.26 -5.40
C GLY A 104 -1.72 -1.76 -5.67
N LYS A 105 -2.40 -2.21 -6.75
CA LYS A 105 -2.34 -3.60 -7.22
C LYS A 105 -0.99 -3.93 -7.86
N GLY A 106 -0.64 -5.22 -7.91
CA GLY A 106 0.59 -5.71 -8.54
C GLY A 106 1.84 -5.61 -7.65
N ARG A 107 1.66 -5.39 -6.34
CA ARG A 107 2.75 -5.10 -5.40
C ARG A 107 3.13 -6.29 -4.53
N LEU A 108 2.19 -7.20 -4.27
CA LEU A 108 2.33 -8.29 -3.31
C LEU A 108 3.52 -9.21 -3.66
N LYS A 109 3.57 -9.69 -4.91
CA LYS A 109 4.61 -10.63 -5.32
C LYS A 109 6.00 -10.02 -5.23
N ALA A 110 6.15 -8.79 -5.70
CA ALA A 110 7.40 -8.06 -5.71
C ALA A 110 7.92 -7.76 -4.29
N ILE A 111 7.04 -7.34 -3.37
CA ILE A 111 7.46 -7.09 -1.98
C ILE A 111 7.74 -8.39 -1.22
N CYS A 112 6.93 -9.43 -1.40
CA CYS A 112 7.20 -10.74 -0.81
C CYS A 112 8.56 -11.28 -1.26
N GLN A 113 8.88 -11.21 -2.56
CA GLN A 113 10.18 -11.63 -3.05
C GLN A 113 11.32 -10.93 -2.31
N LYS A 114 11.27 -9.60 -2.18
CA LYS A 114 12.27 -8.83 -1.43
C LYS A 114 12.36 -9.25 0.04
N CYS A 115 11.22 -9.40 0.72
CA CYS A 115 11.18 -9.80 2.13
C CYS A 115 11.78 -11.19 2.37
N PHE A 116 11.55 -12.13 1.45
CA PHE A 116 12.09 -13.48 1.55
C PHE A 116 13.58 -13.55 1.19
N GLU A 117 13.99 -12.87 0.12
CA GLU A 117 15.39 -12.86 -0.34
C GLU A 117 16.34 -12.15 0.63
N ASN A 118 15.84 -11.17 1.39
CA ASN A 118 16.61 -10.52 2.47
C ASN A 118 17.03 -11.50 3.58
N GLN A 119 16.29 -12.59 3.77
CA GLN A 119 16.62 -13.63 4.75
C GLN A 119 17.42 -14.77 4.13
N ASP A 120 16.93 -15.32 3.01
CA ASP A 120 17.62 -16.35 2.22
C ASP A 120 17.17 -16.28 0.76
N LYS A 121 18.12 -16.18 -0.17
CA LYS A 121 17.87 -16.17 -1.62
C LYS A 121 17.08 -17.39 -2.10
N SER A 122 17.16 -18.52 -1.39
CA SER A 122 16.41 -19.74 -1.71
C SER A 122 15.00 -19.78 -1.09
N ALA A 123 14.73 -18.99 -0.05
CA ALA A 123 13.48 -19.04 0.71
C ALA A 123 12.26 -18.69 -0.16
N TYR A 124 12.39 -17.67 -1.03
CA TYR A 124 11.29 -17.30 -1.92
C TYR A 124 10.90 -18.44 -2.86
N LYS A 125 11.89 -19.13 -3.47
CA LYS A 125 11.62 -20.27 -4.36
C LYS A 125 10.93 -21.42 -3.62
N LYS A 126 11.38 -21.73 -2.39
CA LYS A 126 10.76 -22.77 -1.55
C LYS A 126 9.32 -22.43 -1.16
N PHE A 127 9.07 -21.17 -0.79
CA PHE A 127 7.73 -20.66 -0.50
C PHE A 127 6.80 -20.79 -1.72
N ILE A 128 7.26 -20.38 -2.91
CA ILE A 128 6.49 -20.51 -4.14
C ILE A 128 6.22 -21.98 -4.48
N ALA A 129 7.21 -22.87 -4.33
CA ALA A 129 7.02 -24.30 -4.55
C ALA A 129 5.92 -24.86 -3.64
N MET A 130 5.96 -24.52 -2.34
CA MET A 130 4.92 -24.88 -1.38
C MET A 130 3.55 -24.33 -1.78
N LEU A 131 3.48 -23.07 -2.23
CA LEU A 131 2.24 -22.43 -2.65
C LEU A 131 1.66 -23.07 -3.93
N ILE A 132 2.52 -23.55 -4.84
CA ILE A 132 2.12 -24.26 -6.06
C ILE A 132 1.66 -25.69 -5.76
N THR A 133 2.15 -26.34 -4.72
CA THR A 133 1.64 -27.66 -4.30
C THR A 133 0.43 -27.55 -3.37
N SER A 134 0.12 -26.34 -2.90
CA SER A 134 -1.03 -26.05 -2.04
C SER A 134 -2.39 -26.16 -2.76
N ASN A 135 -3.46 -26.00 -1.97
CA ASN A 135 -4.83 -25.98 -2.46
C ASN A 135 -5.10 -24.84 -3.49
N LYS A 136 -6.18 -24.99 -4.25
CA LYS A 136 -6.60 -24.04 -5.31
C LYS A 136 -6.85 -22.63 -4.78
N GLN A 137 -7.26 -22.51 -3.52
CA GLN A 137 -7.63 -21.26 -2.89
C GLN A 137 -6.40 -20.40 -2.59
N LEU A 138 -5.36 -20.96 -2.00
CA LEU A 138 -4.08 -20.27 -1.75
C LEU A 138 -3.44 -19.77 -3.05
N LYS A 139 -3.48 -20.58 -4.12
CA LYS A 139 -3.04 -20.17 -5.46
C LYS A 139 -3.82 -18.95 -5.98
N ARG A 140 -5.14 -18.92 -5.76
CA ARG A 140 -5.99 -17.81 -6.18
C ARG A 140 -5.67 -16.53 -5.40
N TYR A 141 -5.47 -16.65 -4.09
CA TYR A 141 -5.09 -15.51 -3.24
C TYR A 141 -3.75 -14.92 -3.67
N TRP A 142 -2.75 -15.77 -3.90
CA TRP A 142 -1.45 -15.34 -4.43
C TRP A 142 -1.55 -14.71 -5.82
N SER A 143 -2.38 -15.28 -6.70
CA SER A 143 -2.55 -14.77 -8.07
C SER A 143 -3.19 -13.39 -8.12
N SER A 144 -3.96 -13.01 -7.10
CA SER A 144 -4.64 -11.71 -7.04
C SER A 144 -3.68 -10.51 -6.91
N ASP A 145 -2.48 -10.75 -6.39
CA ASP A 145 -1.36 -9.79 -6.33
C ASP A 145 -1.75 -8.41 -5.76
N ASN A 146 -2.51 -8.40 -4.67
CA ASN A 146 -3.02 -7.20 -4.02
C ASN A 146 -3.19 -7.42 -2.51
N LEU A 147 -3.64 -6.37 -1.81
CA LEU A 147 -3.83 -6.40 -0.36
C LEU A 147 -4.77 -7.52 0.10
N ASN A 148 -5.91 -7.73 -0.58
CA ASN A 148 -6.85 -8.78 -0.18
C ASN A 148 -6.21 -10.17 -0.34
N GLY A 149 -5.45 -10.38 -1.42
CA GLY A 149 -4.67 -11.59 -1.61
C GLY A 149 -3.71 -11.86 -0.45
N PHE A 150 -3.02 -10.82 0.00
CA PHE A 150 -2.13 -10.90 1.16
C PHE A 150 -2.87 -11.28 2.44
N LEU A 151 -3.94 -10.56 2.78
CA LEU A 151 -4.72 -10.81 3.99
C LEU A 151 -5.27 -12.23 4.02
N PHE A 152 -5.82 -12.70 2.90
CA PHE A 152 -6.35 -14.06 2.81
C PHE A 152 -5.28 -15.14 2.84
N LEU A 153 -4.06 -14.87 2.34
CA LEU A 153 -2.93 -15.79 2.50
C LEU A 153 -2.53 -15.92 3.96
N VAL A 154 -2.35 -14.80 4.66
CA VAL A 154 -1.95 -14.79 6.07
C VAL A 154 -2.98 -15.50 6.95
N ASP A 155 -4.27 -15.33 6.68
CA ASP A 155 -5.31 -15.97 7.48
C ASP A 155 -5.48 -17.46 7.18
N ALA A 156 -5.29 -17.86 5.91
CA ALA A 156 -5.40 -19.25 5.48
C ALA A 156 -4.18 -20.12 5.84
N PHE A 157 -3.06 -19.52 6.27
CA PHE A 157 -1.90 -20.20 6.83
C PHE A 157 -2.01 -20.36 8.35
#